data_AF-A0A7J4T345-F1
#
_entry.id   AF-A0A7J4T345-F1
#
_cell.length_a   1.000
_cell.length_b   1.000
_cell.length_c   1.000
_cell.angle_alpha   90.00
_cell.angle_beta   90.00
_cell.angle_gamma   90.00
#
_symmetry.space_group_name_H-M   'P 1'
#
loop_
_entity.id
_entity.type
_entity.pdbx_description
1 polymer ?
#
loop_
_entity_poly.entity_id
_entity_poly.type
_entity_poly.pdbx_seq_one_letter_code
_entity_poly.pdbx_strand_id
1 'polypeptide(L)'
;TSDGASCVILAADHVVKQFTDDPVWINGSAAASDYLALHDRPSITQLIATQNAAKKAYQMAGIAANDIDLAEVHDCFTIAELLATEDLGFTARGTGGRFAREGSGRRNEGDVCINPSGG
;
A
#
# COMPACT_ATOMS: atom_id res chain seq x y z
N THR A 1 -19.27 10.52 -9.29
CA THR A 1 -18.27 10.31 -10.35
C THR A 1 -17.24 11.40 -10.18
N SER A 2 -15.96 11.10 -10.40
CA SER A 2 -14.87 12.07 -10.23
C SER A 2 -14.18 12.26 -11.58
N ASP A 3 -13.85 13.51 -11.90
CA ASP A 3 -13.01 13.87 -13.05
C ASP A 3 -11.71 14.48 -12.52
N GLY A 4 -10.55 14.04 -13.02
CA GLY A 4 -9.26 14.52 -12.54
C GLY A 4 -8.07 13.87 -13.24
N ALA A 5 -6.89 14.43 -13.02
CA ALA A 5 -5.61 13.90 -13.49
C ALA A 5 -4.52 14.17 -12.43
N SER A 6 -3.52 13.29 -12.38
CA SER A 6 -2.32 13.46 -11.57
C SER A 6 -1.07 13.16 -12.41
N CYS A 7 0.06 13.75 -12.07
CA CYS A 7 1.34 13.45 -12.68
C CYS A 7 2.46 13.52 -11.65
N VAL A 8 3.54 12.78 -11.91
CA VAL A 8 4.79 12.85 -11.16
C VAL A 8 5.96 12.98 -12.13
N ILE A 9 7.01 13.67 -11.73
CA ILE A 9 8.27 13.77 -12.48
C ILE A 9 9.27 12.83 -11.82
N LEU A 10 9.78 11.88 -12.60
CA LEU A 10 10.85 10.99 -12.16
C LEU A 10 12.18 11.54 -12.64
N ALA A 11 13.13 11.62 -11.71
CA ALA A 11 14.48 12.09 -11.96
C ALA A 11 15.48 11.08 -11.41
N ALA A 12 16.58 10.85 -12.13
CA ALA A 12 17.66 10.01 -11.64
C ALA A 12 18.41 10.69 -10.48
N ASP A 13 19.02 9.89 -9.63
CA ASP A 13 19.79 10.31 -8.45
C ASP A 13 20.81 11.43 -8.73
N HIS A 14 21.54 11.34 -9.84
CA HIS A 14 22.59 12.28 -10.23
C HIS A 14 22.05 13.59 -10.82
N VAL A 15 20.76 13.68 -11.15
CA VAL A 15 20.13 14.91 -11.66
C VAL A 15 19.10 15.51 -10.71
N VAL A 16 18.59 14.75 -9.73
CA VAL A 16 17.47 15.21 -8.87
C VAL A 16 17.79 16.51 -8.12
N LYS A 17 19.07 16.71 -7.75
CA LYS A 17 19.55 17.93 -7.08
C LYS A 17 19.51 19.19 -7.96
N GLN A 18 19.28 19.06 -9.26
CA GLN A 18 19.00 20.20 -10.14
C GLN A 18 17.54 20.67 -10.02
N PHE A 19 16.65 19.83 -9.47
CA PHE A 19 15.20 20.09 -9.39
C PHE A 19 14.72 20.35 -7.96
N THR A 20 15.28 19.67 -6.95
CA THR A 20 14.91 19.84 -5.55
C THR A 20 16.03 19.43 -4.60
N ASP A 21 16.12 20.11 -3.45
CA ASP A 21 17.01 19.72 -2.34
C ASP A 21 16.44 18.57 -1.51
N ASP A 22 15.11 18.41 -1.51
CA ASP A 22 14.37 17.43 -0.70
C ASP A 22 13.53 16.50 -1.59
N PRO A 23 14.16 15.51 -2.26
CA PRO A 23 13.45 14.56 -3.11
C PRO A 23 12.79 13.44 -2.30
N VAL A 24 11.63 12.97 -2.79
CA VAL A 24 11.01 11.72 -2.32
C VAL A 24 11.61 10.56 -3.09
N TRP A 25 12.29 9.64 -2.39
CA TRP A 25 12.97 8.51 -2.99
C TRP A 25 12.04 7.31 -3.19
N ILE A 26 12.20 6.62 -4.32
CA ILE A 26 11.56 5.32 -4.58
C ILE A 26 12.53 4.22 -4.13
N ASN A 27 12.38 3.77 -2.87
CA ASN A 27 13.27 2.75 -2.29
C ASN A 27 12.95 1.33 -2.77
N GLY A 28 11.74 1.09 -3.25
CA GLY A 28 11.32 -0.20 -3.79
C GLY A 28 10.07 -0.05 -4.63
N SER A 29 10.01 -0.76 -5.76
CA SER A 29 8.82 -0.81 -6.62
C SER A 29 8.71 -2.19 -7.23
N ALA A 30 7.55 -2.82 -7.07
CA ALA A 30 7.32 -4.16 -7.56
C ALA A 30 5.88 -4.33 -8.04
N ALA A 31 5.73 -5.19 -9.05
CA ALA A 31 4.44 -5.61 -9.56
C ALA A 31 4.30 -7.13 -9.46
N ALA A 32 3.06 -7.59 -9.32
CA ALA A 32 2.69 -8.98 -9.37
C ALA A 32 1.30 -9.13 -9.97
N SER A 33 1.00 -10.34 -10.45
CA SER A 33 -0.31 -10.71 -10.98
C SER A 33 -0.82 -11.94 -10.25
N ASP A 34 -2.13 -12.13 -10.29
CA ASP A 34 -2.84 -13.24 -9.66
C ASP A 34 -3.81 -13.88 -10.67
N TYR A 35 -4.53 -14.93 -10.25
CA TYR A 35 -5.53 -15.59 -11.07
C TYR A 35 -6.58 -14.58 -11.58
N LEU A 36 -6.76 -14.58 -12.90
CA LEU A 36 -7.78 -13.77 -13.58
C LEU A 36 -9.18 -14.24 -13.19
N ALA A 37 -9.42 -15.55 -13.24
CA ALA A 37 -10.70 -16.14 -12.89
C ALA A 37 -10.85 -16.23 -11.37
N LEU A 38 -11.98 -15.75 -10.85
CA LEU A 38 -12.26 -15.76 -9.41
C LEU A 38 -12.32 -17.18 -8.82
N HIS A 39 -12.82 -18.15 -9.59
CA HIS A 39 -12.97 -19.54 -9.12
C HIS A 39 -11.64 -20.30 -9.01
N ASP A 40 -10.59 -19.83 -9.69
CA ASP A 40 -9.25 -20.39 -9.58
C ASP A 40 -8.49 -19.83 -8.36
N ARG A 41 -9.01 -18.77 -7.74
CA ARG A 41 -8.37 -18.16 -6.57
C ARG A 41 -8.51 -19.07 -5.36
N PRO A 42 -7.44 -19.26 -4.57
CA PRO A 42 -7.50 -20.06 -3.35
C PRO A 42 -8.35 -19.41 -2.25
N SER A 43 -8.57 -18.09 -2.31
CA SER A 43 -9.56 -17.39 -1.50
C SER A 43 -10.01 -16.11 -2.19
N ILE A 44 -11.24 -15.70 -1.95
CA ILE A 44 -11.81 -14.40 -2.34
C ILE A 44 -11.58 -13.31 -1.29
N THR A 45 -11.01 -13.66 -0.13
CA THR A 45 -10.72 -12.73 0.98
C THR A 45 -9.23 -12.41 1.08
N GLN A 46 -8.51 -12.48 -0.05
CA GLN A 46 -7.10 -12.11 -0.14
C GLN A 46 -6.73 -11.74 -1.57
N LEU A 47 -5.66 -10.96 -1.69
CA LEU A 47 -5.09 -10.50 -2.95
C LEU A 47 -3.63 -10.99 -3.00
N ILE A 48 -3.39 -12.15 -3.62
CA ILE A 48 -2.04 -12.76 -3.68
C ILE A 48 -1.08 -11.85 -4.47
N ALA A 49 -1.59 -11.14 -5.49
CA ALA A 49 -0.82 -10.12 -6.18
C ALA A 49 -0.29 -9.04 -5.21
N THR A 50 -1.14 -8.53 -4.32
CA THR A 50 -0.75 -7.50 -3.34
C THR A 50 0.33 -8.03 -2.40
N GLN A 51 0.14 -9.22 -1.83
CA GLN A 51 1.13 -9.85 -0.94
C GLN A 51 2.49 -10.04 -1.62
N ASN A 52 2.48 -10.52 -2.88
CA ASN A 52 3.70 -10.78 -3.64
C ASN A 52 4.41 -9.47 -4.06
N ALA A 53 3.64 -8.45 -4.47
CA ALA A 53 4.18 -7.15 -4.82
C ALA A 53 4.78 -6.47 -3.58
N ALA A 54 4.05 -6.45 -2.45
CA ALA A 54 4.50 -5.87 -1.19
C ALA A 54 5.78 -6.53 -0.69
N LYS A 55 5.83 -7.86 -0.65
CA LYS A 55 7.02 -8.61 -0.23
C LYS A 55 8.25 -8.23 -1.06
N LYS A 56 8.12 -8.14 -2.38
CA LYS A 56 9.23 -7.74 -3.27
C LYS A 56 9.62 -6.27 -3.04
N ALA A 57 8.67 -5.36 -2.89
CA ALA A 57 8.93 -3.94 -2.65
C ALA A 57 9.64 -3.72 -1.31
N TYR A 58 9.18 -4.37 -0.23
CA TYR A 58 9.83 -4.35 1.09
C TYR A 58 11.25 -4.92 1.03
N GLN A 59 11.46 -6.03 0.31
CA GLN A 59 12.79 -6.59 0.11
C GLN A 59 13.74 -5.65 -0.65
N MET A 60 13.25 -4.97 -1.69
CA MET A 60 14.05 -3.98 -2.43
C MET A 60 14.41 -2.78 -1.56
N ALA A 61 13.46 -2.31 -0.74
CA ALA A 61 13.65 -1.18 0.16
C ALA A 61 14.44 -1.52 1.43
N GLY A 62 14.60 -2.81 1.76
CA GLY A 62 15.29 -3.25 2.98
C GLY A 62 14.51 -2.97 4.26
N ILE A 63 13.18 -2.91 4.19
CA ILE A 63 12.28 -2.58 5.31
C ILE A 63 11.24 -3.69 5.53
N ALA A 64 10.50 -3.61 6.63
CA ALA A 64 9.35 -4.43 6.94
C ALA A 64 8.06 -3.57 7.02
N ALA A 65 6.89 -4.22 7.10
CA ALA A 65 5.60 -3.53 7.12
C ALA A 65 5.43 -2.60 8.34
N ASN A 66 6.08 -2.90 9.46
CA ASN A 66 6.08 -2.09 10.67
C ASN A 66 7.02 -0.87 10.60
N ASP A 67 7.80 -0.72 9.53
CA ASP A 67 8.61 0.48 9.26
C ASP A 67 7.83 1.50 8.40
N ILE A 68 6.55 1.24 8.09
CA ILE A 68 5.71 2.11 7.24
C ILE A 68 4.87 3.04 8.12
N ASP A 69 5.15 4.34 8.04
CA ASP A 69 4.37 5.36 8.76
C ASP A 69 3.02 5.67 8.08
N LEU A 70 2.94 5.50 6.76
CA LEU A 70 1.78 5.90 5.93
C LEU A 70 1.62 4.98 4.73
N ALA A 71 0.38 4.58 4.44
CA ALA A 71 0.03 3.81 3.25
C ALA A 71 -1.18 4.42 2.52
N GLU A 72 -1.02 4.67 1.23
CA GLU A 72 -2.13 4.89 0.29
C GLU A 72 -2.42 3.56 -0.41
N VAL A 73 -3.62 3.02 -0.21
CA VAL A 73 -4.07 1.72 -0.71
C VAL A 73 -5.30 1.89 -1.60
N HIS A 74 -5.44 1.01 -2.59
CA HIS A 74 -6.56 1.08 -3.53
C HIS A 74 -7.86 0.54 -2.90
N ASP A 75 -8.74 1.43 -2.48
CA ASP A 75 -9.94 1.19 -1.69
C ASP A 75 -11.24 1.40 -2.49
N CYS A 76 -11.30 0.85 -3.71
CA CYS A 76 -12.50 0.93 -4.55
C CYS A 76 -13.79 0.41 -3.90
N PHE A 77 -13.65 -0.35 -2.80
CA PHE A 77 -14.68 -0.63 -1.81
C PHE A 77 -14.04 -0.67 -0.40
N THR A 78 -14.84 -0.44 0.64
CA THR A 78 -14.36 -0.50 2.04
C THR A 78 -13.71 -1.85 2.40
N ILE A 79 -14.21 -2.96 1.85
CA ILE A 79 -13.60 -4.28 2.04
C ILE A 79 -12.23 -4.39 1.35
N ALA A 80 -11.98 -3.65 0.27
CA ALA A 80 -10.68 -3.67 -0.42
C ALA A 80 -9.59 -3.04 0.45
N GLU A 81 -9.87 -1.93 1.14
CA GLU A 81 -8.94 -1.34 2.14
C GLU A 81 -8.61 -2.33 3.26
N LEU A 82 -9.63 -3.00 3.79
CA LEU A 82 -9.46 -4.01 4.83
C LEU A 82 -8.55 -5.15 4.36
N LEU A 83 -8.81 -5.71 3.18
CA LEU A 83 -7.97 -6.76 2.60
C LEU A 83 -6.55 -6.27 2.32
N ALA A 84 -6.38 -5.06 1.79
CA ALA A 84 -5.06 -4.47 1.55
C ALA A 84 -4.28 -4.29 2.87
N THR A 85 -4.95 -3.85 3.94
CA THR A 85 -4.33 -3.68 5.27
C THR A 85 -3.76 -5.00 5.80
N GLU A 86 -4.50 -6.10 5.63
CA GLU A 86 -4.04 -7.45 5.99
C GLU A 86 -2.93 -7.95 5.06
N ASP A 87 -3.11 -7.81 3.75
CA ASP A 87 -2.22 -8.35 2.72
C ASP A 87 -0.88 -7.59 2.63
N LEU A 88 -0.84 -6.33 3.03
CA LEU A 88 0.38 -5.52 3.20
C LEU A 88 1.10 -5.84 4.52
N GLY A 89 0.45 -6.54 5.45
CA GLY A 89 1.05 -6.98 6.71
C GLY A 89 0.96 -5.98 7.86
N PHE A 90 0.09 -4.96 7.76
CA PHE A 90 -0.15 -4.02 8.86
C PHE A 90 -0.98 -4.64 9.99
N THR A 91 -1.74 -5.68 9.68
CA THR A 91 -2.47 -6.47 10.67
C THR A 91 -2.56 -7.92 10.23
N ALA A 92 -2.87 -8.82 11.16
CA ALA A 92 -2.99 -10.24 10.86
C ALA A 92 -4.21 -10.52 9.96
N ARG A 93 -4.15 -11.63 9.22
CA ARG A 93 -5.29 -12.07 8.39
C ARG A 93 -6.54 -12.28 9.26
N GLY A 94 -7.67 -11.72 8.83
CA GLY A 94 -8.93 -11.74 9.55
C GLY A 94 -9.05 -10.74 10.70
N THR A 95 -8.04 -9.89 10.93
CA THR A 95 -8.09 -8.84 11.97
C THR A 95 -8.25 -7.43 11.40
N GLY A 96 -8.35 -7.25 10.08
CA GLY A 96 -8.53 -5.94 9.43
C GLY A 96 -9.78 -5.20 9.90
N GLY A 97 -10.89 -5.90 10.12
CA GLY A 97 -12.10 -5.28 10.66
C GLY A 97 -11.93 -4.78 12.10
N ARG A 98 -11.09 -5.45 12.90
CA ARG A 98 -10.74 -5.00 14.25
C ARG A 98 -9.80 -3.81 14.19
N PHE A 99 -8.75 -3.88 13.36
CA PHE A 99 -7.82 -2.79 13.10
C PHE A 99 -8.54 -1.49 12.73
N ALA A 100 -9.50 -1.56 11.81
CA ALA A 100 -10.29 -0.39 11.42
C ALA A 100 -11.19 0.11 12.56
N ARG A 101 -11.86 -0.79 13.28
CA ARG A 101 -12.76 -0.45 14.40
C ARG A 101 -12.02 0.20 15.57
N GLU A 102 -10.81 -0.24 15.86
CA GLU A 102 -9.97 0.27 16.94
C GLU A 102 -9.25 1.57 16.55
N GLY A 103 -9.35 1.99 15.28
CA GLY A 103 -8.72 3.22 14.81
C GLY A 103 -7.21 3.09 14.57
N SER A 104 -6.67 1.87 14.54
CA SER A 104 -5.23 1.63 14.41
C SER A 104 -4.61 2.16 13.11
N GLY A 105 -5.43 2.38 12.07
CA GLY A 105 -5.03 3.00 10.81
C GLY A 105 -5.30 4.51 10.72
N ARG A 106 -5.88 5.12 11.77
CA ARG A 106 -6.25 6.54 11.74
C ARG A 106 -5.03 7.42 11.96
N ARG A 107 -5.06 8.60 11.32
CA ARG A 107 -4.00 9.60 11.40
C ARG A 107 -3.64 9.91 12.87
N ASN A 108 -2.38 9.70 13.23
CA ASN A 108 -1.81 9.92 14.56
C ASN A 108 -2.40 9.04 15.69
N GLU A 109 -3.08 7.94 15.38
CA GLU A 109 -3.70 7.05 16.39
C GLU A 109 -3.06 5.65 16.46
N GLY A 110 -2.29 5.23 15.45
CA GLY A 110 -1.57 3.96 15.44
C GLY A 110 -0.23 4.05 14.70
N ASP A 111 0.38 2.90 14.45
CA ASP A 111 1.73 2.80 13.87
C ASP A 111 1.79 3.17 12.39
N VAL A 112 0.67 3.00 11.66
CA VAL A 112 0.54 3.34 10.24
C VAL A 112 -0.74 4.11 9.98
N CYS A 113 -0.66 5.17 9.18
CA CYS A 113 -1.83 5.91 8.71
C CYS A 113 -2.30 5.37 7.34
N ILE A 114 -3.54 4.91 7.24
CA ILE A 114 -4.15 4.42 5.98
C ILE A 114 -4.96 5.54 5.32
N ASN A 115 -4.76 5.74 4.02
CA ASN A 115 -5.48 6.67 3.14
C ASN A 115 -5.71 8.08 3.73
N PRO A 116 -4.67 8.78 4.25
CA PRO A 116 -4.83 10.14 4.76
C PRO A 116 -5.30 11.15 3.71
N SER A 117 -5.18 10.84 2.41
CA SER A 117 -5.73 11.61 1.30
C SER A 117 -7.26 11.62 1.25
N GLY A 118 -7.91 10.60 1.82
CA GLY A 118 -9.35 10.35 1.73
C GLY A 118 -9.73 9.16 0.83
N GLY A 119 -8.75 8.54 0.17
CA GLY A 119 -8.99 7.50 -0.86
C GLY A 119 -9.21 8.11 -2.25
#